data_AF-A0A022QAY1-F1
#
_entry.id   AF-A0A022QAY1-F1
#
_cell.length_a   1.000
_cell.length_b   1.000
_cell.length_c   1.000
_cell.angle_alpha   90.00
_cell.angle_beta   90.00
_cell.angle_gamma   90.00
#
_symmetry.space_group_name_H-M   'P 1'
#
loop_
_entity.id
_entity.type
_entity.pdbx_description
1 polymer ?
#
loop_
_entity_poly.entity_id
_entity_poly.type
_entity_poly.pdbx_seq_one_letter_code
_entity_poly.pdbx_strand_id
1 'polypeptide(L)'
;MVRPQSSSKRSERREGRYKGVRMRKWGKWVAEVRQPNSRDRIWLGSYDTAEEAARAYDAAVVCLRGSSSVLNFPDDPPDVISADGFSRSQIQVAASKHARRSAAPA
;
A
#
# COMPACT_ATOMS: atom_id res chain seq x y z
N MET A 1 11.66 12.48 -25.77
CA MET A 1 10.43 12.91 -25.05
C MET A 1 10.54 12.49 -23.60
N VAL A 2 10.93 13.42 -22.73
CA VAL A 2 11.15 13.17 -21.29
C VAL A 2 9.80 13.06 -20.57
N ARG A 3 9.48 11.87 -20.05
CA ARG A 3 8.37 11.68 -19.13
C ARG A 3 8.65 12.52 -17.88
N PRO A 4 7.82 13.51 -17.50
CA PRO A 4 8.09 14.31 -16.31
C PRO A 4 7.96 13.38 -15.12
N GLN A 5 9.07 12.97 -14.52
CA GLN A 5 9.08 12.25 -13.25
C GLN A 5 8.39 13.17 -12.25
N SER A 6 7.11 12.89 -11.97
CA SER A 6 6.32 13.60 -10.96
C SER A 6 7.14 13.56 -9.68
N SER A 7 7.77 14.69 -9.42
CA SER A 7 8.54 15.02 -8.26
C SER A 7 7.64 14.76 -7.08
N SER A 8 7.89 13.64 -6.39
CA SER A 8 7.42 13.41 -5.04
C SER A 8 8.06 14.51 -4.20
N LYS A 9 7.44 15.70 -4.21
CA LYS A 9 7.81 16.81 -3.36
C LYS A 9 7.91 16.22 -1.95
N ARG A 10 9.07 16.43 -1.34
CA ARG A 10 9.23 16.50 0.11
C ARG A 10 8.02 17.25 0.66
N SER A 11 7.04 16.51 1.16
CA SER A 11 6.12 16.98 2.17
C SER A 11 6.68 16.28 3.42
N GLU A 12 7.64 16.85 4.17
CA GLU A 12 7.52 18.11 4.90
C GLU A 12 6.07 18.30 5.34
N ARG A 13 5.66 17.92 6.55
CA ARG A 13 6.41 17.65 7.78
C ARG A 13 5.66 16.57 8.59
N ARG A 14 6.39 15.56 9.08
CA ARG A 14 6.06 14.74 10.27
C ARG A 14 4.75 13.92 10.34
N GLU A 15 3.94 13.79 9.30
CA GLU A 15 2.78 12.86 9.29
C GLU A 15 2.99 11.55 8.48
N GLY A 16 4.22 11.28 8.02
CA GLY A 16 4.57 10.15 7.15
C GLY A 16 5.16 8.94 7.88
N ARG A 17 4.36 8.24 8.68
CA ARG A 17 4.84 7.04 9.41
C ARG A 17 4.90 5.77 8.57
N TYR A 18 4.16 5.71 7.46
CA TYR A 18 4.02 4.50 6.65
C TYR A 18 4.16 4.76 5.14
N LYS A 19 4.85 3.86 4.44
CA LYS A 19 5.07 3.87 2.98
C LYS A 19 3.78 3.60 2.23
N GLY A 20 3.58 4.33 1.14
CA GLY A 20 2.42 4.14 0.25
C GLY A 20 1.09 4.62 0.82
N VAL A 21 1.11 5.26 1.99
CA VAL A 21 -0.06 5.80 2.67
C VAL A 21 -0.08 7.32 2.54
N ARG A 22 -1.25 7.89 2.24
CA ARG A 22 -1.47 9.34 2.20
C ARG A 22 -2.73 9.73 2.94
N MET A 23 -2.66 10.81 3.71
CA MET A 23 -3.83 11.41 4.36
C MET A 23 -4.45 12.47 3.45
N ARG A 24 -5.77 12.42 3.26
CA ARG A 24 -6.53 13.51 2.62
C ARG A 24 -6.94 14.56 3.65
N LYS A 25 -7.19 15.79 3.19
CA LYS A 25 -7.73 16.91 3.99
C LYS A 25 -9.06 16.62 4.72
N TRP A 26 -9.75 15.54 4.35
CA TRP A 26 -10.97 15.07 4.99
C TRP A 26 -10.72 14.04 6.11
N GLY A 27 -9.46 13.78 6.47
CA GLY A 27 -9.10 12.80 7.52
C GLY A 27 -9.18 11.34 7.08
N LYS A 28 -9.34 11.05 5.78
CA LYS A 28 -9.30 9.67 5.25
C LYS A 28 -7.88 9.30 4.80
N TRP A 29 -7.45 8.10 5.16
CA TRP A 29 -6.18 7.53 4.74
C TRP A 29 -6.39 6.75 3.44
N VAL A 30 -5.42 6.81 2.53
CA VAL A 30 -5.49 6.12 1.24
C VAL A 30 -4.20 5.37 1.02
N ALA A 31 -4.31 4.11 0.62
CA ALA A 31 -3.17 3.27 0.25
C ALA A 31 -3.07 3.12 -1.27
N GLU A 32 -1.88 3.30 -1.82
CA GLU A 32 -1.59 3.08 -3.24
C GLU A 32 -0.21 2.46 -3.44
N VAL A 33 -0.09 1.53 -4.39
CA VAL A 33 1.18 0.86 -4.72
C VAL A 33 1.62 1.15 -6.15
N ARG A 34 2.93 1.15 -6.36
CA ARG A 34 3.56 1.26 -7.68
C ARG A 34 4.09 -0.09 -8.12
N GLN A 35 3.78 -0.47 -9.35
CA GLN A 35 4.36 -1.68 -9.94
C GLN A 35 5.86 -1.45 -10.23
N PRO A 36 6.75 -2.42 -10.00
CA PRO A 36 8.20 -2.25 -10.18
C PRO A 36 8.60 -2.02 -11.64
N ASN A 37 7.85 -2.59 -12.60
CA ASN A 37 8.14 -2.52 -14.03
C ASN A 37 7.19 -1.59 -14.80
N SER A 38 6.18 -1.02 -14.13
CA SER A 38 5.18 -0.15 -14.76
C SER A 38 5.12 1.20 -14.06
N ARG A 39 4.76 2.25 -14.82
CA ARG A 39 4.50 3.57 -14.23
C ARG A 39 3.11 3.67 -13.59
N ASP A 40 2.36 2.59 -13.67
CA ASP A 40 1.00 2.47 -13.17
C ASP A 40 0.97 2.46 -11.65
N ARG A 41 0.01 3.22 -11.13
CA ARG A 41 -0.33 3.23 -9.71
C ARG A 41 -1.63 2.48 -9.53
N ILE A 42 -1.65 1.58 -8.57
CA ILE A 42 -2.85 0.83 -8.21
C ILE A 42 -3.37 1.46 -6.91
N TRP A 43 -4.58 2.00 -6.99
CA TRP A 43 -5.33 2.40 -5.81
C TRP A 43 -5.75 1.13 -5.08
N LEU A 44 -5.36 0.98 -3.81
CA LEU A 44 -5.67 -0.21 -3.01
C LEU A 44 -6.95 -0.05 -2.21
N GLY A 45 -7.18 1.16 -1.69
CA GLY A 45 -8.35 1.45 -0.88
C GLY A 45 -8.22 2.77 -0.14
N SER A 46 -9.33 3.19 0.45
CA SER A 46 -9.37 4.24 1.46
C SER A 46 -9.74 3.62 2.81
N TYR A 47 -9.05 4.04 3.85
CA TYR A 47 -9.11 3.50 5.20
C TYR A 47 -9.29 4.63 6.21
N ASP A 48 -9.72 4.26 7.41
CA ASP A 48 -9.96 5.20 8.50
C ASP A 48 -8.72 5.43 9.36
N THR A 49 -7.80 4.47 9.38
CA THR A 49 -6.53 4.56 10.09
C THR A 49 -5.32 4.49 9.15
N ALA A 50 -4.20 5.04 9.62
CA ALA A 50 -2.93 5.00 8.90
C ALA A 50 -2.36 3.57 8.86
N GLU A 51 -2.57 2.82 9.95
CA GLU A 51 -2.14 1.44 10.17
C GLU A 51 -2.82 0.47 9.22
N GLU A 52 -4.14 0.59 9.03
CA GLU A 52 -4.88 -0.23 8.05
C GLU A 52 -4.41 0.04 6.62
N ALA A 53 -4.23 1.32 6.27
CA ALA A 53 -3.73 1.70 4.97
C ALA A 53 -2.31 1.16 4.71
N ALA A 54 -1.46 1.18 5.74
CA ALA A 54 -0.08 0.70 5.66
C ALA A 54 -0.01 -0.83 5.49
N ARG A 55 -0.90 -1.57 6.15
CA ARG A 55 -1.03 -3.03 5.97
C ARG A 55 -1.59 -3.40 4.61
N ALA A 56 -2.58 -2.65 4.12
CA ALA A 56 -3.08 -2.79 2.76
C ALA A 56 -1.94 -2.64 1.74
N TYR A 57 -1.06 -1.66 1.96
CA TYR A 57 0.12 -1.45 1.13
C TYR A 57 1.09 -2.64 1.20
N ASP A 58 1.38 -3.16 2.40
CA ASP A 58 2.29 -4.28 2.58
C ASP A 58 1.81 -5.54 1.82
N ALA A 59 0.53 -5.88 1.93
CA ALA A 59 -0.08 -6.96 1.14
C ALA A 59 0.09 -6.75 -0.36
N ALA A 60 -0.14 -5.54 -0.85
CA ALA A 60 0.01 -5.23 -2.26
C ALA A 60 1.47 -5.29 -2.73
N VAL A 61 2.41 -4.89 -1.88
CA VAL A 61 3.85 -4.98 -2.17
C VAL A 61 4.29 -6.44 -2.24
N VAL A 62 3.86 -7.29 -1.30
CA VAL A 62 4.17 -8.72 -1.34
C VAL A 62 3.57 -9.38 -2.57
N CYS A 63 2.34 -9.03 -2.97
CA CYS A 63 1.76 -9.48 -4.23
C CYS A 63 2.59 -9.07 -5.46
N LEU A 64 3.20 -7.88 -5.45
CA LEU A 64 3.90 -7.35 -6.63
C LEU A 64 5.40 -7.68 -6.71
N ARG A 65 6.05 -7.87 -5.56
CA ARG A 65 7.51 -7.99 -5.46
C ARG A 65 7.98 -9.23 -4.71
N GLY A 66 7.07 -9.98 -4.08
CA GLY A 66 7.45 -11.09 -3.22
C GLY A 66 7.57 -10.73 -1.74
N SER A 67 7.62 -11.78 -0.90
CA SER A 67 7.77 -11.71 0.56
C SER A 67 9.12 -11.12 1.02
N SER A 68 10.08 -10.92 0.11
CA SER A 68 11.39 -10.30 0.37
C SER A 68 11.37 -8.76 0.31
N SER A 69 10.18 -8.15 0.32
CA SER A 69 10.04 -6.71 0.15
C SER A 69 10.08 -5.97 1.49
N VAL A 70 10.54 -4.72 1.46
CA VAL A 70 10.60 -3.88 2.68
C VAL A 70 9.21 -3.38 3.05
N LEU A 71 8.55 -4.12 3.95
CA LEU A 71 7.23 -3.80 4.49
C LEU A 71 7.29 -2.69 5.55
N ASN A 72 6.12 -2.14 5.89
CA ASN A 72 5.96 -1.25 7.04
C ASN A 72 5.88 -2.05 8.34
N PHE A 73 5.27 -3.23 8.31
CA PHE A 73 5.13 -4.12 9.47
C PHE A 73 5.86 -5.45 9.24
N PRO A 74 7.07 -5.62 9.80
CA PRO A 74 7.78 -6.89 9.72
C PRO A 74 7.11 -8.00 10.55
N ASP A 75 6.39 -7.65 11.62
CA ASP A 75 5.69 -8.60 12.51
C ASP A 75 4.33 -9.08 11.96
N ASP A 76 3.78 -8.41 10.94
CA ASP A 76 2.49 -8.73 10.31
C ASP A 76 2.65 -9.03 8.81
N PRO A 77 3.40 -10.07 8.43
CA PRO A 77 3.54 -10.44 7.03
C PRO A 77 2.17 -10.85 6.46
N PRO A 78 1.77 -10.30 5.31
CA PRO A 78 0.56 -10.72 4.62
C PRO A 78 0.74 -12.14 4.10
N ASP A 79 -0.20 -13.03 4.43
CA ASP A 79 -0.27 -14.39 3.90
C ASP A 79 -0.81 -14.36 2.47
N VAL A 80 0.01 -13.85 1.55
CA VAL A 80 -0.31 -13.78 0.13
C VAL A 80 0.75 -14.57 -0.63
N ILE A 81 0.30 -15.57 -1.38
CA ILE A 81 1.17 -16.33 -2.27
C ILE A 81 1.55 -15.39 -3.41
N SER A 82 2.80 -14.95 -3.48
CA SER A 82 3.28 -14.11 -4.59
C SER A 82 3.22 -14.91 -5.91
N ALA A 83 2.12 -14.79 -6.64
CA ALA A 83 1.98 -15.30 -7.98
C ALA A 83 2.31 -14.20 -8.99
N ASP A 84 3.21 -14.49 -9.92
CA ASP A 84 3.46 -13.65 -11.09
C ASP A 84 2.15 -13.45 -11.87
N GLY A 85 1.73 -12.19 -12.02
CA GLY A 85 0.55 -11.84 -12.83
C GLY A 85 -0.71 -11.46 -12.05
N PHE A 86 -0.62 -11.09 -10.78
CA PHE A 86 -1.79 -10.57 -10.07
C PHE A 86 -2.45 -9.38 -10.76
N SER A 87 -3.74 -9.53 -11.07
CA SER A 87 -4.59 -8.45 -11.56
C SER A 87 -4.79 -7.39 -10.48
N ARG A 88 -5.04 -6.13 -10.89
CA ARG A 88 -5.34 -5.01 -9.99
C ARG A 88 -6.40 -5.37 -8.95
N SER A 89 -7.42 -6.12 -9.37
CA SER A 89 -8.51 -6.59 -8.50
C SER A 89 -8.01 -7.55 -7.42
N GLN A 90 -7.15 -8.52 -7.77
CA GLN A 90 -6.59 -9.46 -6.79
C GLN A 90 -5.71 -8.75 -5.75
N ILE A 91 -4.92 -7.78 -6.20
CA ILE A 91 -4.09 -6.95 -5.31
C ILE A 91 -4.98 -6.15 -4.34
N GLN A 92 -6.08 -5.56 -4.83
CA GLN A 92 -7.05 -4.85 -3.99
C GLN A 92 -7.75 -5.76 -2.98
N VAL A 93 -8.12 -6.97 -3.38
CA VAL A 93 -8.75 -7.97 -2.49
C VAL A 93 -7.77 -8.38 -1.39
N ALA A 94 -6.53 -8.73 -1.74
CA ALA A 94 -5.49 -9.07 -0.79
C ALA A 94 -5.20 -7.93 0.19
N ALA A 95 -5.06 -6.70 -0.34
CA ALA A 95 -4.88 -5.49 0.44
C ALA A 95 -6.03 -5.24 1.42
N SER A 96 -7.28 -5.38 0.95
CA SER A 96 -8.47 -5.19 1.78
C SER A 96 -8.61 -6.27 2.86
N LYS A 97 -8.26 -7.52 2.54
CA LYS A 97 -8.27 -8.63 3.50
C LYS A 97 -7.25 -8.41 4.62
N HIS A 98 -6.02 -8.00 4.28
CA HIS A 98 -4.97 -7.76 5.28
C HIS A 98 -5.25 -6.52 6.12
N ALA A 99 -5.81 -5.45 5.52
CA ALA A 99 -6.23 -4.26 6.24
C ALA A 99 -7.26 -4.59 7.34
N ARG A 100 -8.27 -5.40 7.02
CA ARG A 100 -9.33 -5.80 7.96
C ARG A 100 -8.85 -6.73 9.09
N ARG A 101 -7.68 -7.35 8.97
CA ARG A 101 -7.19 -8.36 9.92
C ARG A 101 -6.87 -7.80 11.32
N SER A 102 -6.54 -6.50 11.46
CA SER A 102 -6.58 -5.82 12.78
C SER A 102 -7.60 -4.70 12.83
N ALA A 103 -8.69 -4.82 12.09
CA ALA A 103 -9.90 -4.05 12.39
C ALA A 103 -10.74 -4.75 13.47
N ALA A 104 -10.23 -5.79 14.14
CA ALA A 104 -10.83 -6.31 15.36
C ALA A 104 -10.57 -5.30 16.49
N PRO A 105 -11.60 -4.60 17.00
CA PRO A 105 -11.46 -3.84 18.22
C PRO A 105 -11.32 -4.86 19.36
N ALA A 106 -10.31 -4.68 20.22
CA ALA A 106 -10.31 -5.26 21.56
C ALA A 106 -11.20 -4.41 22.48
#